data_AF-A0A1V6QNI7-F1
#
_entry.id   AF-A0A1V6QNI7-F1
#
_cell.length_a   1.000
_cell.length_b   1.000
_cell.length_c   1.000
_cell.angle_alpha   90.00
_cell.angle_beta   90.00
_cell.angle_gamma   90.00
#
_symmetry.space_group_name_H-M   'P 1'
#
loop_
_entity.id
_entity.type
_entity.pdbx_description
1 polymer ?
#
loop_
_entity_poly.entity_id
_entity_poly.type
_entity_poly.pdbx_seq_one_letter_code
_entity_poly.pdbx_strand_id
1 'polypeptide(L)'
;MSVQPPPQNSSTSLDAHFEPYTDSVNPEEDTNKVNVHVQPVREVGRPARPWRRVLTGSAWTSVSSEDPQLAEQPTLKQRSCCSKFLRGLVRTLVGILIMLGIIQFISIACGIVLSFFPDEYDRAVNNWLPSTNNDPIQIQDTSTTPIPLPTRWPTDISRDITPVACHSHNDYWRRVPLYSALQAGCIGVEADVWLFDEELYVGHTTSSLTRERTLQSMYVNPLISILERQNPITEFHPSLDTPAHGVFDTDPDQSLIFLIDFKTAGPATYHAVVEQLAPLRERGYLTHFNGEEIIQGPITVVGTGNAPFNLINAGSSYRDIFFDAPLDKLVDIPEDDSTPDSDSEMETDSESESEATLIKRSNDHGQGQSGMPNKITANTFNATNSFYASVSFRASIGFPWPFHFTQKQMELIRTQVRIAHKHGLKVRYWALPSWPRSLRNHIWRVLALEGVDVLNVDDLVGATKGEWNTRVFDWWP
;
A
#
# COMPACT_ATOMS: atom_id res chain seq x y z
N MET A 1 32.15 -46.21 -26.28
CA MET A 1 32.67 -47.50 -25.78
C MET A 1 33.88 -47.20 -24.92
N SER A 2 34.01 -47.63 -23.67
CA SER A 2 33.13 -48.55 -22.90
C SER A 2 32.87 -48.02 -21.49
N VAL A 3 31.77 -48.49 -20.89
CA VAL A 3 31.32 -48.16 -19.52
C VAL A 3 31.95 -49.13 -18.51
N GLN A 4 32.19 -48.68 -17.28
CA GLN A 4 32.36 -49.55 -16.11
C GLN A 4 31.28 -49.25 -15.05
N PRO A 5 30.85 -50.28 -14.28
CA PRO A 5 29.69 -50.18 -13.37
C PRO A 5 30.05 -49.62 -11.97
N PRO A 6 29.04 -49.16 -11.19
CA PRO A 6 29.24 -48.56 -9.87
C PRO A 6 29.31 -49.59 -8.72
N PRO A 7 29.95 -49.25 -7.58
CA PRO A 7 29.76 -49.93 -6.31
C PRO A 7 28.45 -49.51 -5.62
N GLN A 8 27.89 -50.37 -4.76
CA GLN A 8 26.62 -50.14 -4.07
C GLN A 8 26.79 -49.67 -2.61
N ASN A 9 25.70 -49.10 -2.10
CA ASN A 9 25.44 -48.61 -0.73
C ASN A 9 26.19 -49.29 0.42
N SER A 10 26.53 -48.48 1.43
CA SER A 10 26.37 -48.91 2.82
C SER A 10 25.53 -47.87 3.57
N SER A 11 24.53 -48.34 4.33
CA SER A 11 23.61 -47.52 5.11
C SER A 11 23.99 -47.57 6.59
N THR A 12 24.27 -46.42 7.19
CA THR A 12 24.49 -46.29 8.63
C THR A 12 23.45 -45.35 9.23
N SER A 13 22.52 -45.90 10.00
CA SER A 13 21.66 -45.11 10.89
C SER A 13 22.49 -44.57 12.06
N LEU A 14 22.30 -43.29 12.37
CA LEU A 14 22.85 -42.67 13.58
C LEU A 14 21.69 -42.20 14.45
N ASP A 15 21.22 -43.11 15.29
CA ASP A 15 20.32 -42.79 16.40
C ASP A 15 21.08 -41.96 17.43
N ALA A 16 20.84 -40.65 17.45
CA ALA A 16 21.37 -39.73 18.46
C ALA A 16 20.32 -39.53 19.56
N HIS A 17 20.60 -40.07 20.75
CA HIS A 17 19.71 -39.94 21.92
C HIS A 17 19.52 -38.48 22.35
N PHE A 18 18.28 -38.10 22.63
CA PHE A 18 17.97 -36.92 23.44
C PHE A 18 18.21 -37.23 24.93
N GLU A 19 19.12 -36.51 25.57
CA GLU A 19 19.13 -36.35 27.03
C GLU A 19 18.60 -34.96 27.41
N PRO A 20 17.70 -34.84 28.40
CA PRO A 20 17.19 -33.55 28.86
C PRO A 20 18.14 -32.92 29.89
N TYR A 21 18.73 -31.78 29.55
CA TYR A 21 19.48 -30.97 30.52
C TYR A 21 18.53 -30.32 31.53
N THR A 22 18.82 -30.45 32.83
CA THR A 22 18.00 -29.91 33.93
C THR A 22 18.78 -28.92 34.82
N ASP A 23 18.03 -28.07 35.53
CA ASP A 23 18.47 -26.85 36.21
C ASP A 23 19.63 -27.01 37.21
N SER A 24 20.36 -25.91 37.45
CA SER A 24 20.42 -25.33 38.81
C SER A 24 21.22 -24.01 38.94
N VAL A 25 20.62 -23.03 39.66
CA VAL A 25 21.26 -22.16 40.71
C VAL A 25 22.29 -21.11 40.23
N ASN A 26 22.31 -19.84 40.68
CA ASN A 26 21.63 -19.13 41.79
C ASN A 26 21.38 -17.62 41.46
N PRO A 27 20.57 -16.87 42.24
CA PRO A 27 20.35 -15.43 42.08
C PRO A 27 20.88 -14.54 43.24
N GLU A 28 21.33 -13.32 42.92
CA GLU A 28 21.40 -12.12 43.78
C GLU A 28 20.99 -10.94 42.88
N GLU A 29 19.92 -10.17 43.12
CA GLU A 29 19.63 -9.23 44.23
C GLU A 29 20.40 -7.89 44.15
N ASP A 30 19.77 -6.88 43.52
CA ASP A 30 19.86 -5.48 43.96
C ASP A 30 18.49 -4.80 43.71
N THR A 31 18.00 -4.03 44.68
CA THR A 31 16.66 -3.42 44.66
C THR A 31 16.70 -1.93 45.01
N ASN A 32 16.75 -1.07 43.99
CA ASN A 32 16.69 0.39 44.16
C ASN A 32 15.42 1.00 43.56
N LYS A 33 14.30 0.87 44.29
CA LYS A 33 13.04 1.59 43.99
C LYS A 33 12.99 2.92 44.73
N VAL A 34 13.26 4.01 44.01
CA VAL A 34 13.16 5.38 44.56
C VAL A 34 11.70 5.80 44.72
N ASN A 35 11.21 5.86 45.96
CA ASN A 35 9.89 6.38 46.29
C ASN A 35 9.88 7.92 46.24
N VAL A 36 9.27 8.50 45.20
CA VAL A 36 8.98 9.94 45.16
C VAL A 36 7.60 10.22 45.78
N HIS A 37 7.60 10.87 46.94
CA HIS A 37 6.40 11.17 47.71
C HIS A 37 5.71 12.45 47.21
N VAL A 38 4.64 12.30 46.42
CA VAL A 38 3.88 13.43 45.86
C VAL A 38 2.86 13.97 46.87
N GLN A 39 3.02 15.23 47.28
CA GLN A 39 2.04 15.93 48.12
C GLN A 39 0.89 16.52 47.26
N PRO A 40 -0.38 16.42 47.68
CA PRO A 40 -1.49 17.02 46.96
C PRO A 40 -1.56 18.54 47.17
N VAL A 41 -1.57 19.29 46.07
CA VAL A 41 -1.74 20.76 46.09
C VAL A 41 -3.20 21.12 46.40
N ARG A 42 -3.41 22.15 47.24
CA ARG A 42 -4.75 22.67 47.57
C ARG A 42 -5.41 23.33 46.36
N GLU A 43 -6.54 22.78 45.91
CA GLU A 43 -7.47 23.54 45.06
C GLU A 43 -8.17 24.65 45.87
N VAL A 44 -8.17 25.87 45.35
CA VAL A 44 -8.86 27.03 45.95
C VAL A 44 -10.17 27.27 45.23
N GLY A 45 -11.27 26.76 45.80
CA GLY A 45 -12.59 26.92 45.22
C GLY A 45 -13.04 28.38 45.11
N ARG A 46 -13.71 28.73 44.00
CA ARG A 46 -14.49 29.96 43.85
C ARG A 46 -15.92 29.60 43.40
N PRO A 47 -16.96 30.29 43.90
CA PRO A 47 -18.35 29.86 43.74
C PRO A 47 -18.93 30.21 42.36
N ALA A 48 -19.68 29.27 41.77
CA ALA A 48 -20.45 29.50 40.56
C ALA A 48 -21.68 30.40 40.83
N ARG A 49 -21.90 31.41 39.99
CA ARG A 49 -23.15 32.18 39.93
C ARG A 49 -24.03 31.67 38.79
N PRO A 50 -25.29 31.23 39.03
CA PRO A 50 -26.17 30.81 37.95
C PRO A 50 -26.78 32.03 37.24
N TRP A 51 -26.45 32.21 35.96
CA TRP A 51 -27.21 33.08 35.06
C TRP A 51 -28.30 32.26 34.35
N ARG A 52 -29.57 32.65 34.53
CA ARG A 52 -30.68 32.27 33.63
C ARG A 52 -31.44 33.52 33.24
N ARG A 53 -31.68 33.70 31.93
CA ARG A 53 -32.35 34.89 31.37
C ARG A 53 -33.19 34.50 30.15
N VAL A 54 -34.50 34.40 30.35
CA VAL A 54 -35.58 34.28 29.34
C VAL A 54 -36.76 35.01 30.02
N LEU A 55 -37.23 36.20 29.58
CA LEU A 55 -38.06 36.50 28.39
C LEU A 55 -39.39 35.71 28.43
N THR A 56 -40.59 36.29 28.29
CA THR A 56 -41.11 37.68 28.12
C THR A 56 -42.23 37.94 29.17
N GLY A 57 -42.80 39.11 29.42
CA GLY A 57 -43.64 39.96 28.54
C GLY A 57 -44.89 39.20 28.03
N SER A 58 -46.16 39.58 28.27
CA SER A 58 -46.78 40.74 28.98
C SER A 58 -48.21 40.32 29.48
N ALA A 59 -49.23 41.12 29.87
CA ALA A 59 -49.47 42.57 29.87
C ALA A 59 -50.69 42.99 30.78
N TRP A 60 -50.74 44.27 31.18
CA TRP A 60 -51.90 45.17 31.39
C TRP A 60 -53.09 44.85 32.34
N THR A 61 -53.28 45.76 33.33
CA THR A 61 -54.55 46.30 33.92
C THR A 61 -55.56 45.35 34.61
N SER A 62 -56.34 45.77 35.62
CA SER A 62 -56.65 47.12 36.16
C SER A 62 -56.66 47.15 37.71
N VAL A 63 -56.97 48.30 38.33
CA VAL A 63 -57.07 48.48 39.80
C VAL A 63 -58.47 48.97 40.20
N SER A 64 -59.09 48.22 41.13
CA SER A 64 -60.29 48.57 41.93
C SER A 64 -60.64 47.32 42.77
N SER A 65 -60.97 47.32 44.06
CA SER A 65 -60.94 48.24 45.19
C SER A 65 -61.85 47.58 46.26
N GLU A 66 -61.47 47.64 47.54
CA GLU A 66 -62.34 47.39 48.72
C GLU A 66 -62.81 45.95 49.05
N ASP A 67 -62.11 45.38 50.05
CA ASP A 67 -62.66 44.90 51.34
C ASP A 67 -63.47 43.58 51.48
N PRO A 68 -63.50 42.96 52.69
CA PRO A 68 -63.32 41.51 52.79
C PRO A 68 -64.27 40.73 53.74
N GLN A 69 -64.02 39.42 53.84
CA GLN A 69 -64.17 38.50 55.00
C GLN A 69 -65.06 37.25 54.81
N LEU A 70 -64.62 36.20 55.53
CA LEU A 70 -65.35 35.04 56.08
C LEU A 70 -65.69 33.80 55.22
N ALA A 71 -65.78 32.69 55.97
CA ALA A 71 -66.37 31.37 55.69
C ALA A 71 -65.60 30.29 54.88
N GLU A 72 -65.29 29.21 55.62
CA GLU A 72 -65.23 27.78 55.24
C GLU A 72 -66.48 27.27 54.46
N GLN A 73 -66.58 26.11 53.78
CA GLN A 73 -65.80 24.83 53.68
C GLN A 73 -65.99 24.20 52.22
N PRO A 74 -65.58 22.95 51.87
CA PRO A 74 -65.05 22.62 50.53
C PRO A 74 -65.91 21.72 49.58
N THR A 75 -65.22 21.08 48.59
CA THR A 75 -65.66 20.20 47.48
C THR A 75 -66.02 20.95 46.18
N LEU A 76 -65.82 20.43 44.95
CA LEU A 76 -65.63 19.05 44.45
C LEU A 76 -64.35 18.86 43.60
N LYS A 77 -63.84 17.61 43.51
CA LYS A 77 -62.53 17.28 42.90
C LYS A 77 -62.61 16.11 41.90
N GLN A 78 -63.07 16.36 40.66
CA GLN A 78 -63.32 15.27 39.68
C GLN A 78 -62.88 15.53 38.21
N ARG A 79 -61.68 16.10 37.98
CA ARG A 79 -61.06 16.16 36.64
C ARG A 79 -59.56 15.83 36.65
N SER A 80 -59.19 14.55 36.87
CA SER A 80 -57.77 14.12 36.95
C SER A 80 -57.42 12.76 36.30
N CYS A 81 -58.35 12.09 35.62
CA CYS A 81 -58.07 10.80 34.97
C CYS A 81 -57.63 10.94 33.49
N CYS A 82 -58.49 11.49 32.63
CA CYS A 82 -58.26 11.59 31.18
C CYS A 82 -56.92 12.28 30.81
N SER A 83 -56.53 13.33 31.54
CA SER A 83 -55.26 14.05 31.36
C SER A 83 -54.01 13.21 31.66
N LYS A 84 -54.11 12.12 32.44
CA LYS A 84 -53.00 11.17 32.67
C LYS A 84 -52.91 10.16 31.54
N PHE A 85 -54.05 9.60 31.11
CA PHE A 85 -54.12 8.65 29.99
C PHE A 85 -53.58 9.25 28.69
N LEU A 86 -54.04 10.46 28.33
CA LEU A 86 -53.59 11.17 27.12
C LEU A 86 -52.08 11.49 27.17
N ARG A 87 -51.54 11.86 28.34
CA ARG A 87 -50.10 12.06 28.54
C ARG A 87 -49.28 10.77 28.50
N GLY A 88 -49.89 9.62 28.83
CA GLY A 88 -49.32 8.30 28.59
C GLY A 88 -49.21 8.02 27.09
N LEU A 89 -50.32 8.11 26.37
CA LEU A 89 -50.39 7.84 24.92
C LEU A 89 -49.42 8.72 24.11
N VAL A 90 -49.34 10.02 24.41
CA VAL A 90 -48.37 10.92 23.76
C VAL A 90 -46.92 10.52 24.05
N ARG A 91 -46.60 10.07 25.27
CA ARG A 91 -45.25 9.57 25.61
C ARG A 91 -44.91 8.28 24.87
N THR A 92 -45.87 7.36 24.73
CA THR A 92 -45.68 6.14 23.92
C THR A 92 -45.43 6.48 22.45
N LEU A 93 -46.19 7.41 21.88
CA LEU A 93 -46.06 7.84 20.49
C LEU A 93 -44.71 8.53 20.22
N VAL A 94 -44.26 9.41 21.14
CA VAL A 94 -42.91 10.00 21.09
C VAL A 94 -41.83 8.92 21.23
N GLY A 95 -42.01 7.93 22.10
CA GLY A 95 -41.09 6.79 22.24
C GLY A 95 -40.97 5.96 20.95
N ILE A 96 -42.09 5.71 20.26
CA ILE A 96 -42.12 5.04 18.96
C ILE A 96 -41.36 5.86 17.91
N LEU A 97 -41.57 7.19 17.84
CA LEU A 97 -40.84 8.05 16.92
C LEU A 97 -39.33 8.10 17.20
N ILE A 98 -38.92 8.08 18.47
CA ILE A 98 -37.51 7.98 18.86
C ILE A 98 -36.92 6.62 18.44
N MET A 99 -37.64 5.52 18.67
CA MET A 99 -37.20 4.18 18.23
C MET A 99 -37.10 4.07 16.71
N LEU A 100 -38.05 4.62 15.96
CA LEU A 100 -37.98 4.70 14.50
C LEU A 100 -36.81 5.56 14.02
N GLY A 101 -36.52 6.67 14.70
CA GLY A 101 -35.33 7.50 14.43
C GLY A 101 -34.02 6.76 14.71
N ILE A 102 -33.94 5.98 15.78
CA ILE A 102 -32.78 5.14 16.11
C ILE A 102 -32.62 4.01 15.09
N ILE A 103 -33.71 3.33 14.71
CA ILE A 103 -33.69 2.28 13.69
C ILE A 103 -33.26 2.87 12.34
N GLN A 104 -33.80 4.02 11.94
CA GLN A 104 -33.40 4.68 10.69
C GLN A 104 -31.93 5.15 10.73
N PHE A 105 -31.45 5.65 11.86
CA PHE A 105 -30.04 6.00 12.05
C PHE A 105 -29.12 4.76 11.96
N ILE A 106 -29.52 3.64 12.57
CA ILE A 106 -28.78 2.37 12.46
C ILE A 106 -28.80 1.85 11.02
N SER A 107 -29.96 1.85 10.33
CA SER A 107 -30.05 1.44 8.93
C SER A 107 -29.21 2.33 8.00
N ILE A 108 -29.17 3.65 8.24
CA ILE A 108 -28.30 4.57 7.51
C ILE A 108 -26.83 4.29 7.85
N ALA A 109 -26.46 4.13 9.13
CA ALA A 109 -25.09 3.82 9.54
C ALA A 109 -24.60 2.46 8.98
N CYS A 110 -25.45 1.44 8.96
CA CYS A 110 -25.16 0.15 8.33
C CYS A 110 -25.06 0.27 6.81
N GLY A 111 -25.93 1.03 6.14
CA GLY A 111 -25.82 1.28 4.69
C GLY A 111 -24.56 2.10 4.32
N ILE A 112 -24.14 3.00 5.21
CA ILE A 112 -22.87 3.74 5.12
C ILE A 112 -21.68 2.78 5.29
N VAL A 113 -21.69 1.91 6.30
CA VAL A 113 -20.66 0.87 6.48
C VAL A 113 -20.59 -0.09 5.29
N LEU A 114 -21.73 -0.57 4.78
CA LEU A 114 -21.81 -1.46 3.63
C LEU A 114 -21.32 -0.79 2.32
N SER A 115 -21.55 0.53 2.14
CA SER A 115 -21.02 1.25 0.98
C SER A 115 -19.55 1.66 1.11
N PHE A 116 -18.97 1.62 2.31
CA PHE A 116 -17.56 1.93 2.56
C PHE A 116 -16.67 0.68 2.62
N PHE A 117 -17.21 -0.46 3.04
CA PHE A 117 -16.50 -1.73 3.21
C PHE A 117 -17.15 -2.91 2.45
N PRO A 118 -17.52 -2.77 1.15
CA PRO A 118 -18.16 -3.85 0.41
C PRO A 118 -17.26 -5.08 0.30
N ASP A 119 -15.95 -4.87 0.09
CA ASP A 119 -14.96 -5.93 -0.06
C ASP A 119 -14.75 -6.74 1.23
N GLU A 120 -15.00 -6.12 2.40
CA GLU A 120 -14.96 -6.78 3.71
C GLU A 120 -16.29 -7.49 4.04
N TYR A 121 -17.43 -6.94 3.60
CA TYR A 121 -18.72 -7.64 3.64
C TYR A 121 -18.68 -8.90 2.77
N ASP A 122 -18.19 -8.80 1.53
CA ASP A 122 -18.01 -9.97 0.67
C ASP A 122 -17.03 -10.97 1.28
N ARG A 123 -15.93 -10.52 1.90
CA ARG A 123 -15.00 -11.40 2.64
C ARG A 123 -15.68 -12.08 3.85
N ALA A 124 -16.55 -11.38 4.56
CA ALA A 124 -17.28 -11.93 5.70
C ALA A 124 -18.39 -12.90 5.27
N VAL A 125 -19.13 -12.59 4.20
CA VAL A 125 -20.18 -13.45 3.62
C VAL A 125 -19.59 -14.71 2.99
N ASN A 126 -18.48 -14.60 2.26
CA ASN A 126 -17.75 -15.77 1.74
C ASN A 126 -17.16 -16.66 2.86
N ASN A 127 -17.03 -16.15 4.09
CA ASN A 127 -16.67 -16.93 5.28
C ASN A 127 -17.89 -17.46 6.07
N TRP A 128 -19.10 -16.94 5.80
CA TRP A 128 -20.37 -17.33 6.47
C TRP A 128 -21.27 -18.23 5.62
N LEU A 129 -21.09 -18.20 4.30
CA LEU A 129 -21.55 -19.28 3.43
C LEU A 129 -20.81 -20.57 3.85
N PRO A 130 -21.52 -21.67 4.12
CA PRO A 130 -20.87 -22.98 4.18
C PRO A 130 -20.09 -23.21 2.88
N SER A 131 -18.91 -23.82 2.97
CA SER A 131 -18.17 -24.22 1.77
C SER A 131 -18.96 -25.31 1.04
N THR A 132 -19.84 -24.90 0.11
CA THR A 132 -20.64 -25.79 -0.73
C THR A 132 -19.73 -26.42 -1.76
N ASN A 133 -19.11 -27.52 -1.36
CA ASN A 133 -18.30 -28.46 -2.12
C ASN A 133 -17.68 -27.88 -3.41
N ASN A 134 -16.39 -27.53 -3.33
CA ASN A 134 -15.49 -27.68 -4.49
C ASN A 134 -15.24 -29.17 -4.78
N ASP A 135 -16.31 -29.94 -4.97
CA ASP A 135 -16.22 -31.17 -5.74
C ASP A 135 -15.90 -30.72 -7.17
N PRO A 136 -14.73 -31.07 -7.74
CA PRO A 136 -14.45 -30.73 -9.12
C PRO A 136 -15.53 -31.40 -9.98
N ILE A 137 -16.11 -30.66 -10.92
CA ILE A 137 -17.09 -31.22 -11.85
C ILE A 137 -16.38 -32.29 -12.68
N GLN A 138 -16.51 -33.54 -12.25
CA GLN A 138 -16.22 -34.73 -13.02
C GLN A 138 -17.20 -34.75 -14.19
N ILE A 139 -16.83 -34.07 -15.28
CA ILE A 139 -17.50 -34.24 -16.57
C ILE A 139 -17.13 -35.65 -17.03
N GLN A 140 -17.86 -36.63 -16.53
CA GLN A 140 -17.78 -38.01 -16.97
C GLN A 140 -18.49 -38.11 -18.32
N ASP A 141 -17.85 -37.55 -19.35
CA ASP A 141 -18.35 -37.55 -20.71
C ASP A 141 -18.29 -38.98 -21.26
N THR A 142 -19.41 -39.69 -21.17
CA THR A 142 -19.57 -41.03 -21.71
C THR A 142 -19.87 -41.03 -23.21
N SER A 143 -19.46 -40.00 -23.96
CA SER A 143 -19.45 -40.00 -25.43
C SER A 143 -18.07 -40.41 -25.96
N THR A 144 -18.03 -41.47 -26.77
CA THR A 144 -16.78 -42.02 -27.34
C THR A 144 -16.32 -41.21 -28.57
N THR A 145 -16.19 -39.91 -28.39
CA THR A 145 -15.71 -38.94 -29.38
C THR A 145 -14.75 -37.99 -28.69
N PRO A 146 -13.46 -37.92 -29.08
CA PRO A 146 -12.53 -36.95 -28.50
C PRO A 146 -12.99 -35.54 -28.88
N ILE A 147 -13.62 -34.84 -27.93
CA ILE A 147 -13.76 -33.39 -28.01
C ILE A 147 -12.33 -32.85 -28.02
N PRO A 148 -11.89 -32.12 -29.07
CA PRO A 148 -10.60 -31.46 -29.02
C PRO A 148 -10.60 -30.50 -27.84
N LEU A 149 -9.64 -30.63 -26.93
CA LEU A 149 -9.37 -29.55 -25.98
C LEU A 149 -9.21 -28.26 -26.81
N PRO A 150 -9.83 -27.13 -26.41
CA PRO A 150 -9.61 -25.86 -27.10
C PRO A 150 -8.10 -25.64 -27.15
N THR A 151 -7.58 -25.52 -28.37
CA THR A 151 -6.14 -25.61 -28.65
C THR A 151 -5.40 -24.56 -27.84
N ARG A 152 -4.69 -25.01 -26.81
CA ARG A 152 -4.08 -24.14 -25.83
C ARG A 152 -2.89 -23.44 -26.45
N TRP A 153 -3.08 -22.17 -26.83
CA TRP A 153 -2.01 -21.35 -27.37
C TRP A 153 -0.93 -21.11 -26.29
N PRO A 154 0.38 -21.12 -26.62
CA PRO A 154 1.44 -21.00 -25.61
C PRO A 154 1.31 -19.75 -24.72
N THR A 155 0.87 -18.64 -25.32
CA THR A 155 0.73 -17.32 -24.68
C THR A 155 -0.65 -17.06 -24.05
N ASP A 156 -1.48 -18.11 -23.87
CA ASP A 156 -2.90 -17.98 -23.47
C ASP A 156 -3.17 -17.22 -22.17
N ILE A 157 -2.16 -17.10 -21.30
CA ILE A 157 -2.25 -16.52 -19.97
C ILE A 157 -2.52 -15.01 -19.95
N SER A 158 -2.19 -14.29 -21.02
CA SER A 158 -2.25 -12.82 -21.06
C SER A 158 -2.80 -12.21 -22.36
N ARG A 159 -3.32 -13.04 -23.27
CA ARG A 159 -3.74 -12.62 -24.63
C ARG A 159 -4.74 -11.48 -24.68
N ASP A 160 -5.62 -11.40 -23.67
CA ASP A 160 -6.69 -10.40 -23.59
C ASP A 160 -6.43 -9.36 -22.47
N ILE A 161 -5.18 -9.22 -22.02
CA ILE A 161 -4.78 -8.34 -20.91
C ILE A 161 -3.93 -7.16 -21.43
N THR A 162 -4.54 -5.99 -21.60
CA THR A 162 -3.80 -4.74 -21.85
C THR A 162 -3.08 -4.28 -20.58
N PRO A 163 -1.78 -3.94 -20.64
CA PRO A 163 -1.08 -3.35 -19.51
C PRO A 163 -1.59 -1.95 -19.16
N VAL A 164 -1.51 -1.61 -17.87
CA VAL A 164 -1.91 -0.33 -17.29
C VAL A 164 -0.84 0.14 -16.31
N ALA A 165 -0.58 1.45 -16.31
CA ALA A 165 0.37 2.17 -15.47
C ALA A 165 0.02 2.18 -13.96
N CYS A 166 -0.11 0.99 -13.38
CA CYS A 166 -0.35 0.77 -11.95
C CYS A 166 0.69 -0.16 -11.34
N HIS A 167 1.02 0.14 -10.09
CA HIS A 167 1.85 -0.68 -9.20
C HIS A 167 0.92 -1.29 -8.16
N SER A 168 0.79 -2.61 -8.19
CA SER A 168 -0.07 -3.35 -7.29
C SER A 168 0.60 -3.46 -5.91
N HIS A 169 0.08 -2.69 -4.96
CA HIS A 169 0.63 -2.54 -3.62
C HIS A 169 0.34 -3.78 -2.78
N ASN A 170 1.36 -4.30 -2.10
CA ASN A 170 1.32 -5.47 -1.22
C ASN A 170 0.63 -6.72 -1.82
N ASP A 171 0.97 -7.10 -3.06
CA ASP A 171 0.34 -8.22 -3.79
C ASP A 171 0.25 -9.53 -3.02
N TYR A 172 1.24 -9.82 -2.19
CA TYR A 172 1.32 -11.01 -1.36
C TYR A 172 0.17 -11.16 -0.34
N TRP A 173 -0.66 -10.13 -0.13
CA TRP A 173 -1.93 -10.16 0.63
C TRP A 173 -3.16 -10.58 -0.21
N ARG A 174 -3.08 -10.58 -1.53
CA ARG A 174 -4.18 -10.99 -2.42
C ARG A 174 -4.37 -12.51 -2.39
N ARG A 175 -5.56 -12.97 -2.78
CA ARG A 175 -5.91 -14.41 -2.80
C ARG A 175 -5.02 -15.22 -3.76
N VAL A 176 -4.56 -14.60 -4.85
CA VAL A 176 -3.65 -15.20 -5.83
C VAL A 176 -2.63 -14.13 -6.26
N PRO A 177 -1.57 -13.87 -5.47
CA PRO A 177 -0.72 -12.66 -5.53
C PRO A 177 -0.36 -12.11 -6.93
N LEU A 178 0.72 -12.61 -7.54
CA LEU A 178 1.21 -12.16 -8.85
C LEU A 178 0.12 -12.18 -9.92
N TYR A 179 -0.62 -13.29 -10.02
CA TYR A 179 -1.65 -13.46 -11.06
C TYR A 179 -2.82 -12.46 -10.91
N SER A 180 -3.12 -11.94 -9.72
CA SER A 180 -4.16 -10.91 -9.55
C SER A 180 -3.72 -9.55 -10.11
N ALA A 181 -2.45 -9.19 -9.95
CA ALA A 181 -1.87 -7.97 -10.53
C ALA A 181 -1.81 -8.06 -12.06
N LEU A 182 -1.29 -9.19 -12.57
CA LEU A 182 -1.21 -9.45 -14.00
C LEU A 182 -2.62 -9.50 -14.63
N GLN A 183 -3.59 -10.21 -14.02
CA GLN A 183 -4.97 -10.26 -14.51
C GLN A 183 -5.64 -8.88 -14.61
N ALA A 184 -5.28 -7.95 -13.72
CA ALA A 184 -5.79 -6.58 -13.79
C ALA A 184 -5.09 -5.72 -14.86
N GLY A 185 -3.89 -6.13 -15.30
CA GLY A 185 -3.02 -5.37 -16.22
C GLY A 185 -1.91 -4.57 -15.54
N CYS A 186 -1.68 -4.68 -14.22
CA CYS A 186 -0.69 -3.81 -13.57
C CYS A 186 0.76 -4.18 -13.91
N ILE A 187 1.48 -3.20 -14.46
CA ILE A 187 2.90 -3.30 -14.87
C ILE A 187 3.89 -3.29 -13.70
N GLY A 188 3.43 -3.19 -12.45
CA GLY A 188 4.28 -3.26 -11.27
C GLY A 188 3.67 -4.12 -10.15
N VAL A 189 4.52 -4.86 -9.46
CA VAL A 189 4.16 -5.77 -8.34
C VAL A 189 5.14 -5.64 -7.17
N GLU A 190 4.65 -5.86 -5.95
CA GLU A 190 5.40 -5.60 -4.71
C GLU A 190 5.57 -6.85 -3.84
N ALA A 191 6.78 -7.06 -3.27
CA ALA A 191 7.08 -8.11 -2.31
C ALA A 191 7.81 -7.57 -1.07
N ASP A 192 7.15 -7.64 0.10
CA ASP A 192 7.74 -7.38 1.42
C ASP A 192 8.59 -8.59 1.86
N VAL A 193 9.92 -8.50 1.80
CA VAL A 193 10.84 -9.63 2.07
C VAL A 193 11.52 -9.55 3.45
N TRP A 194 11.60 -10.71 4.10
CA TRP A 194 12.30 -10.91 5.37
C TRP A 194 13.28 -12.07 5.26
N LEU A 195 14.56 -11.81 5.49
CA LEU A 195 15.61 -12.82 5.55
C LEU A 195 15.62 -13.54 6.90
N PHE A 196 15.33 -14.84 6.91
CA PHE A 196 15.49 -15.74 8.06
C PHE A 196 16.01 -17.09 7.58
N ASP A 197 16.95 -17.71 8.31
CA ASP A 197 17.56 -19.01 7.98
C ASP A 197 18.07 -19.10 6.52
N GLU A 198 18.69 -18.01 6.04
CA GLU A 198 19.17 -17.82 4.64
C GLU A 198 18.08 -17.77 3.54
N GLU A 199 16.79 -17.88 3.92
CA GLU A 199 15.63 -17.82 3.02
C GLU A 199 14.87 -16.47 3.13
N LEU A 200 14.26 -16.03 2.02
CA LEU A 200 13.51 -14.78 1.90
C LEU A 200 12.00 -15.05 1.95
N TYR A 201 11.41 -14.88 3.13
CA TYR A 201 9.96 -15.05 3.34
C TYR A 201 9.18 -13.78 3.01
N VAL A 202 7.96 -13.94 2.45
CA VAL A 202 7.15 -12.82 1.94
C VAL A 202 5.87 -12.58 2.75
N GLY A 203 5.78 -11.41 3.38
CA GLY A 203 4.62 -10.96 4.14
C GLY A 203 4.81 -9.59 4.79
N HIS A 204 3.72 -8.93 5.20
CA HIS A 204 3.77 -7.58 5.76
C HIS A 204 4.40 -7.52 7.17
N THR A 205 4.27 -8.62 7.91
CA THR A 205 4.77 -8.77 9.28
C THR A 205 5.39 -10.13 9.48
N THR A 206 6.31 -10.27 10.43
CA THR A 206 6.88 -11.56 10.84
C THR A 206 5.82 -12.59 11.24
N SER A 207 4.69 -12.15 11.80
CA SER A 207 3.53 -12.98 12.14
C SER A 207 2.71 -13.47 10.95
N SER A 208 3.00 -13.02 9.72
CA SER A 208 2.34 -13.43 8.47
C SER A 208 3.19 -14.35 7.59
N LEU A 209 4.40 -14.69 8.03
CA LEU A 209 5.34 -15.54 7.29
C LEU A 209 5.02 -17.02 7.51
N THR A 210 5.13 -17.83 6.46
CA THR A 210 5.03 -19.29 6.51
C THR A 210 6.14 -19.89 5.64
N ARG A 211 6.56 -21.13 5.92
CA ARG A 211 7.72 -21.74 5.23
C ARG A 211 7.51 -21.94 3.72
N GLU A 212 6.27 -21.94 3.27
CA GLU A 212 5.85 -22.12 1.87
C GLU A 212 5.81 -20.79 1.09
N ARG A 213 5.86 -19.64 1.78
CA ARG A 213 5.70 -18.29 1.20
C ARG A 213 7.05 -17.59 1.07
N THR A 214 7.85 -18.04 0.12
CA THR A 214 9.19 -17.49 -0.16
C THR A 214 9.17 -16.63 -1.42
N LEU A 215 10.18 -15.78 -1.61
CA LEU A 215 10.35 -14.98 -2.83
C LEU A 215 10.39 -15.89 -4.07
N GLN A 216 11.03 -17.06 -3.93
CA GLN A 216 11.03 -18.13 -4.93
C GLN A 216 9.64 -18.66 -5.27
N SER A 217 8.84 -19.09 -4.28
CA SER A 217 7.54 -19.74 -4.54
C SER A 217 6.46 -18.74 -4.99
N MET A 218 6.52 -17.50 -4.50
CA MET A 218 5.48 -16.50 -4.68
C MET A 218 5.66 -15.65 -5.95
N TYR A 219 6.90 -15.44 -6.41
CA TYR A 219 7.21 -14.54 -7.54
C TYR A 219 8.18 -15.15 -8.55
N VAL A 220 9.40 -15.54 -8.16
CA VAL A 220 10.47 -15.89 -9.13
C VAL A 220 10.10 -17.11 -9.99
N ASN A 221 9.68 -18.22 -9.39
CA ASN A 221 9.29 -19.41 -10.15
C ASN A 221 8.00 -19.20 -10.98
N PRO A 222 6.94 -18.52 -10.46
CA PRO A 222 5.82 -18.07 -11.28
C PRO A 222 6.21 -17.19 -12.48
N LEU A 223 7.11 -16.23 -12.32
CA LEU A 223 7.58 -15.34 -13.40
C LEU A 223 8.34 -16.11 -14.48
N ILE A 224 9.27 -17.00 -14.10
CA ILE A 224 9.94 -17.91 -15.02
C ILE A 224 8.92 -18.76 -15.79
N SER A 225 7.93 -19.32 -15.08
CA SER A 225 6.86 -20.15 -15.65
C SER A 225 5.91 -19.41 -16.60
N ILE A 226 5.91 -18.07 -16.57
CA ILE A 226 5.21 -17.20 -17.52
C ILE A 226 6.12 -16.92 -18.72
N LEU A 227 7.32 -16.40 -18.48
CA LEU A 227 8.24 -15.94 -19.54
C LEU A 227 8.73 -17.09 -20.45
N GLU A 228 8.94 -18.30 -19.91
CA GLU A 228 9.26 -19.50 -20.71
C GLU A 228 8.11 -19.93 -21.64
N ARG A 229 6.88 -19.44 -21.42
CA ARG A 229 5.71 -19.66 -22.31
C ARG A 229 5.50 -18.53 -23.32
N GLN A 230 5.90 -17.31 -22.97
CA GLN A 230 5.88 -16.13 -23.86
C GLN A 230 7.02 -16.15 -24.88
N ASN A 231 8.07 -16.91 -24.60
CA ASN A 231 9.26 -17.09 -25.43
C ASN A 231 9.47 -18.59 -25.80
N PRO A 232 8.50 -19.28 -26.43
CA PRO A 232 8.53 -20.73 -26.59
C PRO A 232 9.42 -21.16 -27.78
N ILE A 233 10.44 -21.96 -27.51
CA ILE A 233 11.22 -22.63 -28.57
C ILE A 233 10.37 -23.77 -29.15
N THR A 234 10.12 -23.73 -30.46
CA THR A 234 9.28 -24.70 -31.19
C THR A 234 9.90 -25.07 -32.55
N GLU A 235 9.31 -26.03 -33.28
CA GLU A 235 9.74 -26.34 -34.66
C GLU A 235 9.53 -25.18 -35.65
N PHE A 236 8.62 -24.25 -35.33
CA PHE A 236 8.36 -23.04 -36.11
C PHE A 236 9.17 -21.83 -35.64
N HIS A 237 9.64 -21.85 -34.40
CA HIS A 237 10.47 -20.81 -33.79
C HIS A 237 11.64 -21.44 -33.00
N PRO A 238 12.75 -21.80 -33.68
CA PRO A 238 13.84 -22.59 -33.09
C PRO A 238 14.85 -21.77 -32.28
N SER A 239 14.59 -20.48 -32.07
CA SER A 239 15.41 -19.52 -31.33
C SER A 239 14.57 -18.85 -30.23
N LEU A 240 15.23 -18.22 -29.27
CA LEU A 240 14.56 -17.26 -28.38
C LEU A 240 14.33 -15.94 -29.11
N ASP A 241 13.25 -15.25 -28.75
CA ASP A 241 12.99 -13.88 -29.19
C ASP A 241 14.08 -12.93 -28.68
N THR A 242 14.36 -11.85 -29.41
CA THR A 242 15.38 -10.85 -29.05
C THR A 242 14.94 -9.45 -29.50
N PRO A 243 14.48 -8.58 -28.59
CA PRO A 243 14.34 -8.79 -27.13
C PRO A 243 13.36 -9.92 -26.79
N ALA A 244 13.54 -10.51 -25.61
CA ALA A 244 12.60 -11.51 -25.09
C ALA A 244 11.27 -10.82 -24.70
N HIS A 245 10.15 -11.46 -25.03
CA HIS A 245 8.82 -10.96 -24.70
C HIS A 245 8.58 -10.92 -23.17
N GLY A 246 7.93 -9.85 -22.72
CA GLY A 246 7.46 -9.62 -21.37
C GLY A 246 6.28 -10.51 -20.95
N VAL A 247 5.60 -10.12 -19.87
CA VAL A 247 4.51 -10.92 -19.27
C VAL A 247 3.13 -10.70 -19.91
N PHE A 248 2.99 -9.70 -20.80
CA PHE A 248 1.75 -9.33 -21.50
C PHE A 248 1.86 -9.69 -22.98
N ASP A 249 0.83 -10.31 -23.55
CA ASP A 249 0.81 -10.77 -24.97
C ASP A 249 0.28 -9.68 -25.91
N THR A 250 -0.53 -8.74 -25.39
CA THR A 250 -0.98 -7.55 -26.14
C THR A 250 0.13 -6.51 -26.35
N ASP A 251 1.19 -6.58 -25.56
CA ASP A 251 2.29 -5.61 -25.51
C ASP A 251 3.56 -6.32 -24.98
N PRO A 252 4.28 -7.03 -25.86
CA PRO A 252 5.41 -7.87 -25.45
C PRO A 252 6.66 -7.07 -25.03
N ASP A 253 6.74 -5.77 -25.34
CA ASP A 253 7.85 -4.92 -24.92
C ASP A 253 7.68 -4.38 -23.48
N GLN A 254 6.49 -4.54 -22.88
CA GLN A 254 6.20 -4.06 -21.52
C GLN A 254 6.90 -4.91 -20.43
N SER A 255 8.06 -4.42 -19.98
CA SER A 255 8.77 -4.93 -18.79
C SER A 255 7.90 -4.86 -17.53
N LEU A 256 7.89 -5.92 -16.71
CA LEU A 256 7.21 -5.94 -15.42
C LEU A 256 8.14 -5.41 -14.32
N ILE A 257 7.68 -4.41 -13.58
CA ILE A 257 8.45 -3.77 -12.51
C ILE A 257 8.27 -4.55 -11.20
N PHE A 258 9.31 -5.27 -10.78
CA PHE A 258 9.29 -6.08 -9.57
C PHE A 258 9.94 -5.31 -8.40
N LEU A 259 9.12 -4.74 -7.54
CA LEU A 259 9.57 -3.99 -6.36
C LEU A 259 9.74 -4.92 -5.16
N ILE A 260 10.92 -4.90 -4.56
CA ILE A 260 11.29 -5.74 -3.41
C ILE A 260 11.62 -4.83 -2.22
N ASP A 261 10.78 -4.84 -1.20
CA ASP A 261 10.95 -4.02 0.02
C ASP A 261 11.65 -4.86 1.11
N PHE A 262 12.88 -4.45 1.46
CA PHE A 262 13.71 -5.19 2.41
C PHE A 262 13.32 -4.82 3.85
N LYS A 263 12.64 -5.72 4.57
CA LYS A 263 12.23 -5.47 5.97
C LYS A 263 13.32 -5.84 6.98
N THR A 264 14.26 -6.71 6.59
CA THR A 264 15.41 -7.15 7.39
C THR A 264 16.67 -6.32 7.09
N ALA A 265 17.78 -6.62 7.77
CA ALA A 265 19.03 -5.86 7.66
C ALA A 265 19.54 -5.77 6.21
N GLY A 266 19.70 -4.54 5.72
CA GLY A 266 19.93 -4.23 4.30
C GLY A 266 21.02 -5.05 3.61
N PRO A 267 22.28 -5.05 4.08
CA PRO A 267 23.38 -5.77 3.42
C PRO A 267 23.16 -7.27 3.29
N ALA A 268 22.72 -7.96 4.35
CA ALA A 268 22.47 -9.40 4.30
C ALA A 268 21.28 -9.73 3.37
N THR A 269 20.20 -8.95 3.47
CA THR A 269 19.00 -9.10 2.62
C THR A 269 19.35 -8.85 1.15
N TYR A 270 20.23 -7.88 0.85
CA TYR A 270 20.71 -7.60 -0.50
C TYR A 270 21.42 -8.80 -1.14
N HIS A 271 22.36 -9.43 -0.42
CA HIS A 271 23.07 -10.59 -0.97
C HIS A 271 22.13 -11.78 -1.24
N ALA A 272 21.20 -12.07 -0.32
CA ALA A 272 20.19 -13.10 -0.54
C ALA A 272 19.26 -12.78 -1.72
N VAL A 273 18.86 -11.52 -1.92
CA VAL A 273 18.03 -11.11 -3.08
C VAL A 273 18.82 -11.24 -4.39
N VAL A 274 20.08 -10.83 -4.43
CA VAL A 274 20.96 -11.00 -5.62
C VAL A 274 21.12 -12.49 -5.97
N GLU A 275 21.26 -13.36 -4.97
CA GLU A 275 21.33 -14.82 -5.17
C GLU A 275 20.00 -15.39 -5.68
N GLN A 276 18.87 -15.09 -5.03
CA GLN A 276 17.57 -15.65 -5.42
C GLN A 276 17.04 -15.14 -6.78
N LEU A 277 17.58 -14.02 -7.29
CA LEU A 277 17.30 -13.54 -8.65
C LEU A 277 18.16 -14.21 -9.74
N ALA A 278 19.17 -15.02 -9.39
CA ALA A 278 20.03 -15.71 -10.36
C ALA A 278 19.26 -16.52 -11.44
N PRO A 279 18.18 -17.27 -11.12
CA PRO A 279 17.42 -18.02 -12.12
C PRO A 279 16.74 -17.15 -13.21
N LEU A 280 16.47 -15.87 -12.93
CA LEU A 280 16.00 -14.88 -13.94
C LEU A 280 17.17 -14.25 -14.69
N ARG A 281 18.25 -13.92 -13.98
CA ARG A 281 19.50 -13.36 -14.53
C ARG A 281 20.13 -14.27 -15.58
N GLU A 282 20.25 -15.55 -15.27
CA GLU A 282 20.84 -16.59 -16.13
C GLU A 282 20.02 -16.84 -17.41
N ARG A 283 18.74 -16.49 -17.41
CA ARG A 283 17.84 -16.51 -18.58
C ARG A 283 17.87 -15.23 -19.42
N GLY A 284 18.59 -14.20 -18.97
CA GLY A 284 18.59 -12.88 -19.60
C GLY A 284 17.29 -12.08 -19.41
N TYR A 285 16.43 -12.47 -18.44
CA TYR A 285 15.12 -11.86 -18.26
C TYR A 285 15.12 -10.57 -17.43
N LEU A 286 16.27 -10.14 -16.91
CA LEU A 286 16.39 -8.94 -16.07
C LEU A 286 16.92 -7.74 -16.86
N THR A 287 16.22 -6.61 -16.78
CA THR A 287 16.75 -5.28 -17.12
C THR A 287 18.00 -5.02 -16.29
N HIS A 288 19.10 -4.58 -16.91
CA HIS A 288 20.37 -4.39 -16.22
C HIS A 288 21.26 -3.30 -16.83
N PHE A 289 22.08 -2.69 -15.98
CA PHE A 289 23.22 -1.86 -16.39
C PHE A 289 24.42 -2.76 -16.72
N ASN A 290 25.02 -2.56 -17.88
CA ASN A 290 26.17 -3.35 -18.38
C ASN A 290 27.55 -2.68 -18.16
N GLY A 291 27.58 -1.55 -17.43
CA GLY A 291 28.78 -0.70 -17.26
C GLY A 291 28.77 0.56 -18.10
N GLU A 292 27.99 0.59 -19.19
CA GLU A 292 27.89 1.73 -20.12
C GLU A 292 26.43 2.20 -20.30
N GLU A 293 25.48 1.29 -20.49
CA GLU A 293 24.06 1.58 -20.76
C GLU A 293 23.10 0.63 -20.03
N ILE A 294 21.78 0.87 -20.17
CA ILE A 294 20.71 0.02 -19.64
C ILE A 294 20.15 -0.88 -20.73
N ILE A 295 20.44 -2.17 -20.61
CA ILE A 295 19.83 -3.23 -21.41
C ILE A 295 18.46 -3.55 -20.80
N GLN A 296 17.38 -3.34 -21.56
CA GLN A 296 16.02 -3.65 -21.13
C GLN A 296 15.76 -5.16 -21.18
N GLY A 297 14.95 -5.66 -20.25
CA GLY A 297 14.49 -7.05 -20.22
C GLY A 297 13.06 -7.19 -19.69
N PRO A 298 12.46 -8.39 -19.83
CA PRO A 298 11.10 -8.70 -19.35
C PRO A 298 10.75 -8.29 -17.91
N ILE A 299 11.73 -8.27 -16.99
CA ILE A 299 11.55 -7.88 -15.58
C ILE A 299 12.55 -6.76 -15.22
N THR A 300 12.05 -5.67 -14.65
CA THR A 300 12.88 -4.61 -14.05
C THR A 300 12.79 -4.68 -12.53
N VAL A 301 13.87 -5.07 -11.85
CA VAL A 301 13.86 -5.22 -10.37
C VAL A 301 14.23 -3.92 -9.70
N VAL A 302 13.46 -3.53 -8.68
CA VAL A 302 13.68 -2.31 -7.89
C VAL A 302 13.76 -2.65 -6.40
N GLY A 303 14.82 -2.24 -5.72
CA GLY A 303 15.00 -2.40 -4.28
C GLY A 303 14.53 -1.16 -3.50
N THR A 304 13.68 -1.39 -2.50
CA THR A 304 13.20 -0.36 -1.56
C THR A 304 13.28 -0.86 -0.10
N GLY A 305 12.72 -0.14 0.87
CA GLY A 305 12.87 -0.52 2.28
C GLY A 305 14.29 -0.28 2.79
N ASN A 306 14.87 -1.29 3.45
CA ASN A 306 16.27 -1.28 3.88
C ASN A 306 17.27 -1.59 2.74
N ALA A 307 16.86 -1.57 1.46
CA ALA A 307 17.75 -1.74 0.31
C ALA A 307 18.97 -0.80 0.38
N PRO A 308 20.21 -1.32 0.45
CA PRO A 308 21.40 -0.51 0.69
C PRO A 308 21.92 0.15 -0.59
N PHE A 309 21.65 1.45 -0.77
CA PHE A 309 22.05 2.20 -1.96
C PHE A 309 23.55 2.09 -2.29
N ASN A 310 24.43 2.10 -1.29
CA ASN A 310 25.88 1.95 -1.48
C ASN A 310 26.33 0.58 -2.02
N LEU A 311 25.54 -0.49 -1.86
CA LEU A 311 25.85 -1.81 -2.44
C LEU A 311 25.25 -1.97 -3.84
N ILE A 312 24.07 -1.38 -4.06
CA ILE A 312 23.44 -1.27 -5.39
C ILE A 312 24.35 -0.44 -6.32
N ASN A 313 24.81 0.73 -5.86
CA ASN A 313 25.65 1.65 -6.63
C ASN A 313 27.16 1.41 -6.44
N ALA A 314 27.59 0.18 -6.14
CA ALA A 314 28.97 -0.15 -5.75
C ALA A 314 30.03 -0.13 -6.90
N GLY A 315 29.75 0.53 -8.02
CA GLY A 315 30.70 0.68 -9.14
C GLY A 315 30.95 -0.60 -9.95
N SER A 316 30.00 -1.53 -9.99
CA SER A 316 30.09 -2.76 -10.78
C SER A 316 29.82 -2.53 -12.28
N SER A 317 30.46 -3.34 -13.13
CA SER A 317 30.17 -3.46 -14.56
C SER A 317 28.93 -4.29 -14.88
N TYR A 318 28.16 -4.67 -13.86
CA TYR A 318 26.86 -5.35 -13.99
C TYR A 318 25.99 -5.02 -12.79
N ARG A 319 24.73 -4.65 -13.02
CA ARG A 319 23.69 -4.43 -11.99
C ARG A 319 22.31 -4.67 -12.58
N ASP A 320 21.53 -5.53 -11.96
CA ASP A 320 20.15 -5.91 -12.33
C ASP A 320 19.09 -5.48 -11.30
N ILE A 321 19.51 -4.89 -10.18
CA ILE A 321 18.65 -4.28 -9.16
C ILE A 321 18.83 -2.76 -9.19
N PHE A 322 17.77 -2.02 -9.44
CA PHE A 322 17.75 -0.55 -9.38
C PHE A 322 17.26 -0.07 -8.02
N PHE A 323 17.56 1.18 -7.67
CA PHE A 323 17.07 1.79 -6.42
C PHE A 323 15.71 2.49 -6.59
N ASP A 324 14.91 2.48 -5.52
CA ASP A 324 13.72 3.32 -5.33
C ASP A 324 14.12 4.63 -4.63
N ALA A 325 14.38 5.69 -5.41
CA ALA A 325 14.93 6.92 -4.88
C ALA A 325 13.90 7.73 -4.07
N PRO A 326 14.27 8.36 -2.94
CA PRO A 326 13.39 9.24 -2.17
C PRO A 326 13.04 10.52 -2.95
N LEU A 327 11.82 10.58 -3.51
CA LEU A 327 11.33 11.65 -4.39
C LEU A 327 11.38 13.04 -3.74
N ASP A 328 11.16 13.12 -2.42
CA ASP A 328 11.22 14.36 -1.64
C ASP A 328 12.63 14.73 -1.14
N LYS A 329 13.67 14.09 -1.70
CA LYS A 329 15.09 14.39 -1.47
C LYS A 329 15.88 14.62 -2.77
N LEU A 330 15.26 14.46 -3.93
CA LEU A 330 15.90 14.78 -5.22
C LEU A 330 16.22 16.27 -5.28
N VAL A 331 17.44 16.59 -5.68
CA VAL A 331 17.89 17.97 -5.96
C VAL A 331 17.65 18.22 -7.45
N ASP A 332 17.17 19.41 -7.82
CA ASP A 332 16.97 19.78 -9.22
C ASP A 332 18.31 19.82 -9.96
N ILE A 333 18.33 19.40 -11.24
CA ILE A 333 19.51 19.58 -12.08
C ILE A 333 19.48 21.03 -12.58
N PRO A 334 20.52 21.85 -12.35
CA PRO A 334 20.60 23.18 -12.94
C PRO A 334 20.55 23.05 -14.47
N GLU A 335 19.76 23.90 -15.11
CA GLU A 335 19.78 24.00 -16.57
C GLU A 335 21.07 24.72 -16.96
N ASP A 336 22.01 23.97 -17.53
CA ASP A 336 23.23 24.50 -18.13
C ASP A 336 22.81 25.37 -19.32
N ASP A 337 22.84 26.69 -19.14
CA ASP A 337 22.27 27.67 -20.05
C ASP A 337 23.14 27.80 -21.30
N SER A 338 23.01 26.82 -22.20
CA SER A 338 23.70 26.77 -23.48
C SER A 338 23.06 27.73 -24.51
N THR A 339 22.83 28.98 -24.10
CA THR A 339 22.62 30.12 -24.99
C THR A 339 23.97 30.80 -25.27
N PRO A 340 24.59 30.60 -26.45
CA PRO A 340 25.92 31.14 -26.74
C PRO A 340 25.85 32.62 -27.18
N ASP A 341 25.43 33.51 -26.28
CA ASP A 341 25.23 34.95 -26.55
C ASP A 341 26.23 35.86 -25.81
N SER A 342 27.34 36.15 -26.49
CA SER A 342 28.27 37.29 -26.30
C SER A 342 28.92 37.55 -24.92
N ASP A 343 30.23 37.32 -24.87
CA ASP A 343 31.26 38.23 -24.34
C ASP A 343 30.92 39.11 -23.11
N SER A 344 31.08 38.56 -21.90
CA SER A 344 31.50 39.38 -20.75
C SER A 344 32.38 38.60 -19.77
N GLU A 345 33.66 38.95 -19.70
CA GLU A 345 34.60 38.44 -18.70
C GLU A 345 34.39 39.17 -17.35
N MET A 346 34.04 38.43 -16.29
CA MET A 346 34.38 38.82 -14.92
C MET A 346 34.42 37.60 -13.99
N GLU A 347 35.56 37.39 -13.34
CA GLU A 347 35.73 36.38 -12.28
C GLU A 347 34.93 36.74 -11.03
N THR A 348 34.45 35.75 -10.28
CA THR A 348 34.79 35.62 -8.85
C THR A 348 34.41 34.25 -8.29
N ASP A 349 35.23 33.71 -7.38
CA ASP A 349 34.98 32.43 -6.74
C ASP A 349 33.74 32.47 -5.83
N SER A 350 32.78 31.60 -6.12
CA SER A 350 31.84 31.10 -5.11
C SER A 350 31.43 29.66 -5.45
N GLU A 351 32.05 28.69 -4.78
CA GLU A 351 31.64 27.28 -4.88
C GLU A 351 30.18 27.15 -4.44
N SER A 352 29.34 26.50 -5.27
CA SER A 352 27.88 26.46 -5.12
C SER A 352 27.42 25.48 -4.03
N GLU A 353 27.71 25.79 -2.77
CA GLU A 353 27.31 24.97 -1.60
C GLU A 353 25.78 24.73 -1.49
N SER A 354 24.97 25.46 -2.23
CA SER A 354 23.50 25.38 -2.26
C SER A 354 22.91 24.15 -2.97
N GLU A 355 23.64 23.46 -3.84
CA GLU A 355 23.10 22.34 -4.66
C GLU A 355 23.07 20.98 -3.93
N ALA A 356 22.79 20.97 -2.62
CA ALA A 356 22.87 19.75 -1.85
C ALA A 356 21.90 19.64 -0.67
N THR A 357 21.24 18.49 -0.58
CA THR A 357 20.47 18.09 0.60
C THR A 357 21.36 17.29 1.55
N LEU A 358 21.69 17.85 2.72
CA LEU A 358 22.36 17.11 3.79
C LEU A 358 21.38 16.14 4.47
N ILE A 359 21.65 14.84 4.40
CA ILE A 359 20.90 13.85 5.19
C ILE A 359 21.39 13.94 6.64
N LYS A 360 20.54 14.47 7.52
CA LYS A 360 20.66 14.26 8.95
C LYS A 360 20.33 12.80 9.24
N ARG A 361 21.35 12.00 9.60
CA ARG A 361 21.18 10.59 9.98
C ARG A 361 20.16 10.44 11.12
N SER A 362 18.98 9.96 10.78
CA SER A 362 18.00 9.41 11.71
C SER A 362 18.34 7.95 12.03
N ASN A 363 18.09 7.53 13.27
CA ASN A 363 18.10 6.09 13.65
C ASN A 363 16.78 5.41 13.20
N ASP A 364 16.23 5.83 12.06
CA ASP A 364 14.90 5.45 11.60
C ASP A 364 15.05 4.47 10.43
N HIS A 365 14.35 3.34 10.52
CA HIS A 365 14.41 2.24 9.55
C HIS A 365 13.48 2.50 8.36
N GLY A 366 13.46 3.76 7.90
CA GLY A 366 12.59 4.23 6.82
C GLY A 366 13.00 3.73 5.44
N GLN A 367 12.00 3.44 4.60
CA GLN A 367 12.20 3.06 3.21
C GLN A 367 13.11 4.05 2.46
N GLY A 368 14.09 3.53 1.72
CA GLY A 368 14.95 4.32 0.83
C GLY A 368 16.07 5.12 1.51
N GLN A 369 16.38 4.86 2.80
CA GLN A 369 17.47 5.56 3.52
C GLN A 369 18.72 4.69 3.80
N SER A 370 18.62 3.36 3.61
CA SER A 370 19.72 2.43 3.85
C SER A 370 20.86 2.64 2.84
N GLY A 371 22.11 2.66 3.33
CA GLY A 371 23.29 2.85 2.49
C GLY A 371 23.45 4.23 1.84
N MET A 372 22.65 5.24 2.24
CA MET A 372 22.67 6.56 1.62
C MET A 372 23.92 7.40 1.94
N PRO A 373 24.43 8.22 0.99
CA PRO A 373 25.45 9.23 1.27
C PRO A 373 24.94 10.32 2.22
N ASN A 374 25.86 10.93 2.99
CA ASN A 374 25.51 12.02 3.93
C ASN A 374 25.07 13.32 3.23
N LYS A 375 25.41 13.50 1.94
CA LYS A 375 25.11 14.65 1.08
C LYS A 375 24.51 14.10 -0.21
N ILE A 376 23.25 14.43 -0.50
CA ILE A 376 22.65 14.23 -1.82
C ILE A 376 22.93 15.46 -2.66
N THR A 377 23.35 15.24 -3.90
CA THR A 377 23.48 16.23 -4.97
C THR A 377 22.63 15.79 -6.18
N ALA A 378 22.47 16.65 -7.18
CA ALA A 378 21.76 16.31 -8.40
C ALA A 378 22.24 14.98 -9.03
N ASN A 379 23.55 14.73 -9.07
CA ASN A 379 24.12 13.51 -9.68
C ASN A 379 24.00 12.22 -8.83
N THR A 380 23.37 12.26 -7.64
CA THR A 380 23.31 11.09 -6.73
C THR A 380 22.40 9.98 -7.26
N PHE A 381 21.24 10.34 -7.81
CA PHE A 381 20.28 9.41 -8.38
C PHE A 381 20.08 9.73 -9.84
N ASN A 382 20.06 8.71 -10.70
CA ASN A 382 19.81 8.85 -12.13
C ASN A 382 19.37 7.51 -12.71
N ALA A 383 18.86 7.51 -13.94
CA ALA A 383 18.36 6.33 -14.65
C ALA A 383 19.35 5.14 -14.76
N THR A 384 20.65 5.31 -14.48
CA THR A 384 21.57 4.16 -14.45
C THR A 384 21.51 3.37 -13.15
N ASN A 385 21.24 4.03 -12.00
CA ASN A 385 21.34 3.44 -10.66
C ASN A 385 19.98 3.34 -9.93
N SER A 386 19.00 4.12 -10.36
CA SER A 386 17.66 4.21 -9.79
C SER A 386 16.63 4.08 -10.91
N PHE A 387 15.46 3.52 -10.60
CA PHE A 387 14.38 3.36 -11.59
C PHE A 387 13.13 4.13 -11.14
N TYR A 388 12.65 3.85 -9.92
CA TYR A 388 11.61 4.66 -9.32
C TYR A 388 12.19 5.86 -8.58
N ALA A 389 11.36 6.91 -8.46
CA ALA A 389 11.43 7.90 -7.40
C ALA A 389 10.09 7.90 -6.64
N SER A 390 10.10 7.41 -5.39
CA SER A 390 8.91 7.24 -4.56
C SER A 390 8.86 8.18 -3.35
N VAL A 391 7.65 8.55 -2.92
CA VAL A 391 7.40 9.11 -1.58
C VAL A 391 5.98 8.81 -1.08
N SER A 392 5.79 8.87 0.23
CA SER A 392 4.46 8.93 0.84
C SER A 392 3.71 10.19 0.40
N PHE A 393 2.62 10.02 -0.33
CA PHE A 393 1.68 11.10 -0.64
C PHE A 393 1.20 11.80 0.64
N ARG A 394 0.88 11.01 1.67
CA ARG A 394 0.36 11.53 2.95
C ARG A 394 1.40 12.35 3.73
N ALA A 395 2.69 12.05 3.62
CA ALA A 395 3.74 12.82 4.29
C ALA A 395 4.24 14.01 3.45
N SER A 396 4.37 13.85 2.12
CA SER A 396 4.83 14.89 1.20
C SER A 396 3.73 15.93 0.89
N ILE A 397 2.60 15.46 0.34
CA ILE A 397 1.52 16.30 -0.18
C ILE A 397 0.46 16.58 0.89
N GLY A 398 0.24 15.64 1.81
CA GLY A 398 -0.80 15.71 2.84
C GLY A 398 -2.20 15.40 2.29
N PHE A 399 -3.23 15.60 3.11
CA PHE A 399 -4.61 15.29 2.74
C PHE A 399 -5.31 16.48 2.05
N PRO A 400 -5.79 16.36 0.81
CA PRO A 400 -6.52 17.44 0.11
C PRO A 400 -7.89 17.70 0.77
N TRP A 401 -8.04 18.87 1.40
CA TRP A 401 -9.25 19.24 2.15
C TRP A 401 -9.74 20.66 1.83
N PRO A 402 -11.04 20.89 1.59
CA PRO A 402 -12.12 19.88 1.50
C PRO A 402 -12.22 19.28 0.08
N PHE A 403 -11.67 18.08 -0.12
CA PHE A 403 -11.79 17.27 -1.34
C PHE A 403 -11.22 17.87 -2.63
N HIS A 404 -10.36 18.89 -2.54
CA HIS A 404 -9.57 19.40 -3.66
C HIS A 404 -8.13 19.66 -3.22
N PHE A 405 -7.20 19.66 -4.18
CA PHE A 405 -5.83 20.10 -3.95
C PHE A 405 -5.77 21.62 -3.76
N THR A 406 -4.89 22.07 -2.88
CA THR A 406 -4.48 23.49 -2.79
C THR A 406 -3.41 23.80 -3.84
N GLN A 407 -3.28 25.08 -4.23
CA GLN A 407 -2.26 25.53 -5.19
C GLN A 407 -0.84 25.05 -4.81
N LYS A 408 -0.47 25.16 -3.52
CA LYS A 408 0.82 24.68 -3.00
C LYS A 408 1.02 23.16 -3.16
N GLN A 409 -0.05 22.36 -3.06
CA GLN A 409 0.04 20.92 -3.27
C GLN A 409 0.22 20.59 -4.76
N MET A 410 -0.46 21.32 -5.65
CA MET A 410 -0.27 21.18 -7.10
C MET A 410 1.15 21.58 -7.54
N GLU A 411 1.68 22.68 -7.00
CA GLU A 411 3.05 23.13 -7.22
C GLU A 411 4.09 22.11 -6.72
N LEU A 412 3.84 21.48 -5.56
CA LEU A 412 4.71 20.44 -5.01
C LEU A 412 4.69 19.16 -5.85
N ILE A 413 3.51 18.69 -6.28
CA ILE A 413 3.37 17.54 -7.19
C ILE A 413 4.14 17.80 -8.49
N ARG A 414 3.91 18.95 -9.14
CA ARG A 414 4.58 19.33 -10.40
C ARG A 414 6.09 19.43 -10.25
N THR A 415 6.56 20.01 -9.15
CA THR A 415 8.00 20.11 -8.86
C THR A 415 8.62 18.73 -8.66
N GLN A 416 7.97 17.86 -7.87
CA GLN A 416 8.46 16.50 -7.64
C GLN A 416 8.49 15.68 -8.93
N VAL A 417 7.42 15.72 -9.74
CA VAL A 417 7.38 15.03 -11.05
C VAL A 417 8.47 15.55 -11.99
N ARG A 418 8.56 16.87 -12.19
CA ARG A 418 9.55 17.49 -13.09
C ARG A 418 10.99 17.14 -12.69
N ILE A 419 11.32 17.18 -11.40
CA ILE A 419 12.67 16.85 -10.94
C ILE A 419 12.99 15.37 -11.19
N ALA A 420 12.08 14.45 -10.83
CA ALA A 420 12.28 13.02 -11.12
C ALA A 420 12.45 12.74 -12.62
N HIS A 421 11.65 13.38 -13.48
CA HIS A 421 11.78 13.25 -14.93
C HIS A 421 13.10 13.81 -15.47
N LYS A 422 13.64 14.91 -14.92
CA LYS A 422 15.01 15.39 -15.23
C LYS A 422 16.09 14.35 -14.89
N HIS A 423 15.91 13.56 -13.81
CA HIS A 423 16.80 12.44 -13.45
C HIS A 423 16.57 11.16 -14.26
N GLY A 424 15.55 11.14 -15.15
CA GLY A 424 15.12 9.97 -15.90
C GLY A 424 14.36 8.92 -15.06
N LEU A 425 13.85 9.31 -13.88
CA LEU A 425 13.22 8.40 -12.91
C LEU A 425 11.70 8.38 -13.02
N LYS A 426 11.11 7.20 -12.77
CA LYS A 426 9.67 6.95 -12.81
C LYS A 426 9.00 7.32 -11.49
N VAL A 427 7.99 8.18 -11.53
CA VAL A 427 7.35 8.73 -10.32
C VAL A 427 6.31 7.75 -9.75
N ARG A 428 6.38 7.47 -8.44
CA ARG A 428 5.37 6.70 -7.69
C ARG A 428 5.00 7.41 -6.38
N TYR A 429 3.72 7.46 -6.04
CA TYR A 429 3.24 7.99 -4.76
C TYR A 429 2.54 6.89 -3.96
N TRP A 430 3.07 6.53 -2.77
CA TRP A 430 2.47 5.53 -1.88
C TRP A 430 1.66 6.17 -0.73
N ALA A 431 0.89 5.35 0.02
CA ALA A 431 -0.10 5.81 1.01
C ALA A 431 -1.11 6.84 0.45
N LEU A 432 -1.63 6.57 -0.75
CA LEU A 432 -2.83 7.24 -1.28
C LEU A 432 -4.06 6.84 -0.44
N PRO A 433 -5.07 7.71 -0.27
CA PRO A 433 -6.25 7.37 0.50
C PRO A 433 -7.15 6.39 -0.28
N SER A 434 -7.37 5.20 0.29
CA SER A 434 -8.29 4.19 -0.27
C SER A 434 -9.77 4.60 -0.19
N TRP A 435 -10.13 5.46 0.77
CA TRP A 435 -11.48 5.95 1.02
C TRP A 435 -11.48 7.45 1.39
N PRO A 436 -12.49 8.25 0.98
CA PRO A 436 -13.64 7.88 0.14
C PRO A 436 -13.28 7.67 -1.33
N ARG A 437 -13.99 6.74 -1.99
CA ARG A 437 -13.74 6.34 -3.40
C ARG A 437 -13.76 7.54 -4.37
N SER A 438 -14.60 8.55 -4.14
CA SER A 438 -14.63 9.79 -4.94
C SER A 438 -13.35 10.63 -4.80
N LEU A 439 -12.78 10.72 -3.59
CA LEU A 439 -11.52 11.43 -3.35
C LEU A 439 -10.33 10.65 -3.90
N ARG A 440 -10.31 9.34 -3.71
CA ARG A 440 -9.31 8.42 -4.30
C ARG A 440 -9.26 8.58 -5.82
N ASN A 441 -10.40 8.47 -6.49
CA ASN A 441 -10.50 8.60 -7.94
C ASN A 441 -10.15 10.02 -8.41
N HIS A 442 -10.46 11.07 -7.65
CA HIS A 442 -9.98 12.42 -7.94
C HIS A 442 -8.45 12.53 -7.86
N ILE A 443 -7.83 11.95 -6.83
CA ILE A 443 -6.37 11.95 -6.65
C ILE A 443 -5.67 11.15 -7.75
N TRP A 444 -6.13 9.94 -8.07
CA TRP A 444 -5.62 9.14 -9.19
C TRP A 444 -5.67 9.90 -10.51
N ARG A 445 -6.81 10.53 -10.82
CA ARG A 445 -6.99 11.36 -12.02
C ARG A 445 -6.03 12.56 -12.05
N VAL A 446 -5.82 13.24 -10.92
CA VAL A 446 -4.87 14.37 -10.86
C VAL A 446 -3.43 13.89 -11.02
N LEU A 447 -3.01 12.85 -10.30
CA LEU A 447 -1.63 12.35 -10.38
C LEU A 447 -1.29 11.89 -11.80
N ALA A 448 -2.18 11.16 -12.48
CA ALA A 448 -1.98 10.76 -13.88
C ALA A 448 -1.95 11.97 -14.85
N LEU A 449 -2.80 12.98 -14.66
CA LEU A 449 -2.80 14.20 -15.49
C LEU A 449 -1.56 15.08 -15.27
N GLU A 450 -0.99 15.07 -14.06
CA GLU A 450 0.22 15.81 -13.69
C GLU A 450 1.52 15.00 -13.95
N GLY A 451 1.44 13.87 -14.66
CA GLY A 451 2.61 13.13 -15.18
C GLY A 451 3.20 12.08 -14.25
N VAL A 452 2.47 11.58 -13.24
CA VAL A 452 2.94 10.46 -12.41
C VAL A 452 2.94 9.16 -13.21
N ASP A 453 4.12 8.58 -13.42
CA ASP A 453 4.29 7.42 -14.30
C ASP A 453 3.56 6.16 -13.85
N VAL A 454 3.47 5.89 -12.54
CA VAL A 454 2.83 4.67 -12.03
C VAL A 454 2.03 4.93 -10.76
N LEU A 455 0.72 4.60 -10.79
CA LEU A 455 -0.16 4.73 -9.63
C LEU A 455 -0.03 3.53 -8.68
N ASN A 456 0.28 3.78 -7.41
CA ASN A 456 0.35 2.76 -6.36
C ASN A 456 -1.06 2.42 -5.84
N VAL A 457 -1.54 1.19 -6.03
CA VAL A 457 -2.98 0.87 -5.88
C VAL A 457 -3.27 -0.44 -5.12
N ASP A 458 -4.20 -0.37 -4.18
CA ASP A 458 -4.78 -1.54 -3.50
C ASP A 458 -5.97 -2.13 -4.30
N ASP A 459 -6.87 -1.26 -4.78
CA ASP A 459 -8.03 -1.60 -5.61
C ASP A 459 -7.66 -1.60 -7.09
N LEU A 460 -7.29 -2.78 -7.59
CA LEU A 460 -6.87 -2.98 -8.98
C LEU A 460 -8.01 -2.76 -9.98
N VAL A 461 -9.21 -3.28 -9.67
CA VAL A 461 -10.36 -3.23 -10.58
C VAL A 461 -10.86 -1.79 -10.74
N GLY A 462 -10.80 -0.98 -9.68
CA GLY A 462 -11.05 0.46 -9.75
C GLY A 462 -9.94 1.24 -10.46
N ALA A 463 -8.69 0.79 -10.38
CA ALA A 463 -7.57 1.41 -11.09
C ALA A 463 -7.65 1.14 -12.60
N THR A 464 -7.61 -0.13 -13.03
CA THR A 464 -7.36 -0.49 -14.43
C THR A 464 -8.56 -0.34 -15.37
N LYS A 465 -9.76 -0.09 -14.82
CA LYS A 465 -10.92 0.37 -15.61
C LYS A 465 -10.77 1.78 -16.20
N GLY A 466 -9.84 2.61 -15.71
CA GLY A 466 -9.60 3.98 -16.19
C GLY A 466 -10.72 5.01 -15.95
N GLU A 467 -11.95 4.57 -15.66
CA GLU A 467 -13.10 5.42 -15.36
C GLU A 467 -13.03 6.08 -13.96
N TRP A 468 -12.06 6.97 -13.75
CA TRP A 468 -11.93 7.78 -12.52
C TRP A 468 -12.69 9.11 -12.58
N ASN A 469 -13.56 9.29 -13.57
CA ASN A 469 -14.45 10.44 -13.69
C ASN A 469 -15.70 10.21 -12.84
N THR A 470 -15.85 10.99 -11.78
CA THR A 470 -17.03 10.96 -10.92
C THR A 470 -18.28 11.32 -11.71
N ARG A 471 -19.18 10.36 -11.92
CA ARG A 471 -20.53 10.59 -12.42
C ARG A 471 -21.36 11.15 -11.25
N VAL A 472 -22.36 11.97 -11.55
CA VAL A 472 -23.18 12.68 -10.53
C VAL A 472 -23.95 11.72 -9.60
N PHE A 473 -24.05 10.44 -9.97
CA PHE A 473 -24.80 9.41 -9.24
C PHE A 473 -23.94 8.32 -8.58
N ASP A 474 -22.61 8.48 -8.50
CA ASP A 474 -21.68 7.51 -7.84
C ASP A 474 -21.79 7.47 -6.30
N TRP A 475 -22.98 7.78 -5.76
CA TRP A 475 -23.33 7.85 -4.34
C TRP A 475 -24.26 6.70 -3.90
N TRP A 476 -24.56 5.76 -4.81
CA TRP A 476 -25.31 4.55 -4.55
C TRP A 476 -24.72 3.40 -5.39
N PRO A 477 -24.70 2.14 -4.89
CA PRO A 477 -24.13 0.99 -5.61
C PRO A 477 -24.97 0.53 -6.81
#